data_AF-A0A7X3I978-F1
#
_entry.id   AF-A0A7X3I978-F1
#
_cell.length_a   1.000
_cell.length_b   1.000
_cell.length_c   1.000
_cell.angle_alpha   90.00
_cell.angle_beta   90.00
_cell.angle_gamma   90.00
#
_symmetry.space_group_name_H-M   'P 1'
#
loop_
_entity.id
_entity.type
_entity.pdbx_description
1 polymer ?
#
loop_
_entity_poly.entity_id
_entity_poly.type
_entity_poly.pdbx_seq_one_letter_code
_entity_poly.pdbx_strand_id
1 'polypeptide(L)'
;MTTDLLQALMAALVLGLVGALSIALGEPLLVPSLGAAILLQVHLPDLPSARAWNTAVGQLCGAASGFAMLYALGAAHDPSFSGLHSLTVGRVAATTAAVAGTLLLQALLGAINPAGGATALIVTLGSEAATLAGAARLAAAVLLLTALGEGARRLSLMLRP
;
A
#
# COMPACT_ATOMS: atom_id res chain seq x y z
N MET A 1 -7.92 -12.40 -23.39
CA MET A 1 -6.57 -13.02 -23.38
C MET A 1 -5.47 -12.06 -23.80
N THR A 2 -5.53 -11.42 -24.98
CA THR A 2 -4.49 -10.45 -25.41
C THR A 2 -4.43 -9.21 -24.52
N THR A 3 -5.59 -8.65 -24.15
CA THR A 3 -5.69 -7.51 -23.22
C THR A 3 -5.21 -7.86 -21.82
N ASP A 4 -5.55 -9.05 -21.31
CA ASP A 4 -5.14 -9.51 -19.98
C ASP A 4 -3.62 -9.71 -19.89
N LEU A 5 -2.99 -10.25 -20.95
CA LEU A 5 -1.54 -10.38 -21.03
C LEU A 5 -0.87 -9.00 -21.02
N LEU A 6 -1.37 -8.05 -21.81
CA LEU A 6 -0.84 -6.69 -21.84
C LEU A 6 -0.98 -6.00 -20.48
N GLN A 7 -2.10 -6.21 -19.80
CA GLN A 7 -2.35 -5.74 -18.44
C GLN A 7 -1.35 -6.35 -17.43
N ALA A 8 -1.10 -7.66 -17.49
CA ALA A 8 -0.08 -8.28 -16.66
C ALA A 8 1.33 -7.70 -16.93
N LEU A 9 1.68 -7.47 -18.21
CA LEU A 9 2.96 -6.87 -18.59
C LEU A 9 3.10 -5.41 -18.10
N MET A 10 2.03 -4.62 -18.17
CA MET A 10 2.03 -3.26 -17.63
C MET A 10 2.23 -3.25 -16.11
N ALA A 11 1.55 -4.15 -15.39
CA ALA A 11 1.74 -4.28 -13.94
C ALA A 11 3.17 -4.72 -13.59
N ALA A 12 3.72 -5.69 -14.33
CA ALA A 12 5.09 -6.15 -14.17
C ALA A 12 6.10 -5.03 -14.47
N LEU A 13 5.87 -4.23 -15.51
CA LEU A 13 6.71 -3.08 -15.84
C LEU A 13 6.71 -2.04 -14.72
N VAL A 14 5.53 -1.66 -14.21
CA VAL A 14 5.42 -0.67 -13.13
C VAL A 14 6.11 -1.16 -11.86
N LEU A 15 5.83 -2.39 -11.42
CA LEU A 15 6.50 -2.96 -10.24
C LEU A 15 8.00 -3.17 -10.45
N GLY A 16 8.41 -3.56 -11.67
CA GLY A 16 9.81 -3.68 -12.05
C GLY A 16 10.56 -2.36 -11.97
N LEU A 17 9.94 -1.25 -12.39
CA LEU A 17 10.50 0.10 -12.25
C LEU A 17 10.62 0.52 -10.78
N VAL A 18 9.60 0.26 -9.96
CA VAL A 18 9.65 0.50 -8.51
C VAL A 18 10.77 -0.33 -7.85
N GLY A 19 10.92 -1.59 -8.24
CA GLY A 19 11.99 -2.47 -7.76
C GLY A 19 13.37 -2.01 -8.19
N ALA A 20 13.55 -1.61 -9.44
CA ALA A 20 14.81 -1.06 -9.93
C ALA A 20 15.20 0.22 -9.17
N LEU A 21 14.24 1.10 -8.90
CA LEU A 21 14.46 2.30 -8.07
C LEU A 21 14.79 1.93 -6.61
N SER A 22 14.15 0.91 -6.06
CA SER A 22 14.46 0.40 -4.72
C SER A 22 15.92 -0.02 -4.61
N ILE A 23 16.42 -0.75 -5.62
CA ILE A 23 17.83 -1.19 -5.69
C ILE A 23 18.76 0.02 -5.87
N ALA A 24 18.44 0.93 -6.78
CA ALA A 24 19.28 2.09 -7.08
C ALA A 24 19.42 3.06 -5.89
N LEU A 25 18.37 3.21 -5.10
CA LEU A 25 18.35 4.07 -3.91
C LEU A 25 18.82 3.36 -2.64
N GLY A 26 18.89 2.01 -2.65
CA GLY A 26 19.16 1.21 -1.46
C GLY A 26 18.03 1.26 -0.42
N GLU A 27 16.80 1.58 -0.85
CA GLU A 27 15.64 1.77 0.02
C GLU A 27 14.52 0.79 -0.34
N PRO A 28 13.80 0.21 0.64
CA PRO A 28 12.76 -0.80 0.42
C PRO A 28 11.44 -0.18 -0.08
N LEU A 29 11.42 0.36 -1.31
CA LEU A 29 10.19 0.96 -1.86
C LEU A 29 9.18 -0.08 -2.35
N LEU A 30 9.60 -1.33 -2.59
CA LEU A 30 8.71 -2.39 -3.06
C LEU A 30 7.98 -3.05 -1.87
N VAL A 31 6.90 -2.40 -1.43
CA VAL A 31 6.07 -2.90 -0.31
C VAL A 31 4.93 -3.80 -0.78
N PRO A 32 4.50 -4.82 0.00
CA PRO A 32 3.51 -5.82 -0.44
C PRO A 32 2.15 -5.25 -0.88
N SER A 33 1.70 -4.13 -0.29
CA SER A 33 0.41 -3.50 -0.62
C SER A 33 0.36 -2.99 -2.07
N LEU A 34 1.51 -2.69 -2.68
CA LEU A 34 1.60 -2.18 -4.06
C LEU A 34 1.07 -3.18 -5.08
N GLY A 35 1.17 -4.49 -4.80
CA GLY A 35 0.65 -5.55 -5.67
C GLY A 35 -0.87 -5.46 -5.84
N ALA A 36 -1.62 -5.22 -4.76
CA ALA A 36 -3.06 -5.03 -4.82
C ALA A 36 -3.43 -3.71 -5.53
N ALA A 37 -2.67 -2.64 -5.28
CA ALA A 37 -2.89 -1.34 -5.90
C ALA A 37 -2.71 -1.37 -7.43
N ILE A 38 -1.62 -1.98 -7.92
CA ILE A 38 -1.37 -2.08 -9.36
C ILE A 38 -2.37 -3.00 -10.05
N LEU A 39 -2.79 -4.08 -9.37
CA LEU A 39 -3.85 -4.95 -9.88
C LEU A 39 -5.14 -4.16 -10.13
N LEU A 40 -5.56 -3.32 -9.18
CA LEU A 40 -6.73 -2.47 -9.36
C LEU A 40 -6.55 -1.48 -10.52
N GLN A 41 -5.42 -0.79 -10.56
CA GLN A 41 -5.14 0.19 -11.61
C GLN A 41 -5.14 -0.42 -13.01
N VAL A 42 -4.68 -1.66 -13.15
CA VAL A 42 -4.47 -2.25 -14.47
C VAL A 42 -5.61 -3.16 -14.92
N HIS A 43 -6.12 -4.03 -14.04
CA HIS A 43 -7.19 -4.99 -14.39
C HIS A 43 -8.60 -4.43 -14.14
N LEU A 44 -8.76 -3.56 -13.15
CA LEU A 44 -10.06 -2.99 -12.75
C LEU A 44 -10.05 -1.45 -12.85
N PRO A 45 -9.59 -0.87 -13.98
CA PRO A 45 -9.28 0.56 -14.09
C PRO A 45 -10.51 1.47 -13.92
N ASP A 46 -11.71 0.95 -14.17
CA ASP A 46 -13.00 1.66 -14.07
C ASP A 46 -13.46 1.85 -12.62
N LEU A 47 -12.94 1.03 -11.68
CA LEU A 47 -13.35 1.12 -10.30
C LEU A 47 -12.88 2.45 -9.68
N PRO A 48 -13.72 3.09 -8.84
CA PRO A 48 -13.29 4.28 -8.11
C PRO A 48 -12.00 4.08 -7.30
N SER A 49 -11.82 2.87 -6.75
CA SER A 49 -10.63 2.49 -5.98
C SER A 49 -9.34 2.51 -6.80
N ALA A 50 -9.41 2.32 -8.12
CA ALA A 50 -8.26 2.35 -9.02
C ALA A 50 -7.77 3.78 -9.32
N ARG A 51 -8.57 4.82 -9.05
CA ARG A 51 -8.19 6.21 -9.30
C ARG A 51 -6.96 6.60 -8.47
N ALA A 52 -6.11 7.46 -9.03
CA ALA A 52 -4.91 7.95 -8.34
C ALA A 52 -5.19 8.51 -6.93
N TRP A 53 -6.25 9.31 -6.76
CA TRP A 53 -6.66 9.84 -5.45
C TRP A 53 -6.91 8.72 -4.45
N ASN A 54 -7.78 7.76 -4.77
CA ASN A 54 -8.11 6.65 -3.89
C ASN A 54 -6.90 5.75 -3.60
N THR A 55 -6.04 5.54 -4.61
CA THR A 55 -4.83 4.72 -4.46
C THR A 55 -3.81 5.35 -3.51
N ALA A 56 -3.51 6.65 -3.68
CA ALA A 56 -2.58 7.34 -2.81
C ALA A 56 -3.17 7.58 -1.43
N VAL A 57 -4.31 8.28 -1.35
CA VAL A 57 -4.92 8.67 -0.07
C VAL A 57 -5.37 7.46 0.73
N GLY A 58 -5.92 6.43 0.08
CA GLY A 58 -6.35 5.22 0.79
C GLY A 58 -5.18 4.49 1.46
N GLN A 59 -4.03 4.41 0.80
CA GLN A 59 -2.81 3.85 1.38
C GLN A 59 -2.19 4.74 2.45
N LEU A 60 -2.20 6.06 2.26
CA LEU A 60 -1.72 7.00 3.28
C LEU A 60 -2.60 6.98 4.54
N CYS A 61 -3.92 6.80 4.41
CA CYS A 61 -4.82 6.53 5.54
C CYS A 61 -4.42 5.25 6.28
N GLY A 62 -4.08 4.20 5.51
CA GLY A 62 -3.55 2.94 6.03
C GLY A 62 -2.29 3.14 6.87
N ALA A 63 -1.30 3.84 6.30
CA ALA A 63 -0.05 4.16 6.98
C ALA A 63 -0.28 5.01 8.24
N ALA A 64 -1.04 6.10 8.12
CA ALA A 64 -1.33 7.01 9.22
C ALA A 64 -2.05 6.30 10.38
N SER A 65 -3.09 5.52 10.07
CA SER A 65 -3.81 4.76 11.10
C SER A 65 -2.94 3.66 11.70
N GLY A 66 -2.12 2.97 10.89
CA GLY A 66 -1.14 1.99 11.33
C GLY A 66 -0.17 2.55 12.36
N PHE A 67 0.53 3.64 12.04
CA PHE A 67 1.47 4.26 12.97
C PHE A 67 0.74 4.80 14.21
N ALA A 68 -0.38 5.48 14.03
CA ALA A 68 -1.14 6.04 15.15
C ALA A 68 -1.56 4.97 16.17
N MET A 69 -2.11 3.84 15.71
CA MET A 69 -2.56 2.77 16.60
C MET A 69 -1.40 1.98 17.19
N LEU A 70 -0.32 1.80 16.44
CA LEU A 70 0.90 1.15 16.93
C LEU A 70 1.50 1.91 18.12
N TYR A 71 1.55 3.25 18.06
CA TYR A 71 2.01 4.06 19.19
C TYR A 71 0.96 4.18 20.31
N ALA A 72 -0.32 4.40 19.97
CA ALA A 72 -1.38 4.58 20.96
C ALA A 72 -1.56 3.36 21.87
N LEU A 73 -1.31 2.17 21.35
CA LEU A 73 -1.44 0.91 22.09
C LEU A 73 -0.09 0.40 22.63
N GLY A 74 0.99 1.18 22.52
CA GLY A 74 2.32 0.83 23.01
C GLY A 74 3.03 -0.30 22.24
N ALA A 75 2.39 -0.85 21.21
CA ALA A 75 2.91 -1.96 20.41
C ALA A 75 4.10 -1.59 19.51
N ALA A 76 4.48 -0.31 19.44
CA ALA A 76 5.72 0.14 18.82
C ALA A 76 6.98 -0.45 19.51
N HIS A 77 6.86 -0.82 20.79
CA HIS A 77 7.94 -1.46 21.55
C HIS A 77 7.90 -3.00 21.48
N ASP A 78 6.83 -3.59 20.94
CA ASP A 78 6.75 -5.03 20.71
C ASP A 78 7.70 -5.44 19.57
N PRO A 79 8.25 -6.66 19.58
CA PRO A 79 9.07 -7.17 18.48
C PRO A 79 8.25 -7.29 17.18
N SER A 80 8.80 -6.86 16.04
CA SER A 80 8.16 -7.01 14.71
C SER A 80 7.87 -8.47 14.41
N PHE A 81 6.70 -8.75 13.83
CA PHE A 81 6.34 -10.11 13.40
C PHE A 81 7.26 -10.54 12.26
N SER A 82 8.02 -11.61 12.49
CA SER A 82 8.96 -12.17 11.51
C SER A 82 9.25 -13.63 11.82
N GLY A 83 10.07 -14.30 11.01
CA GLY A 83 10.49 -15.68 11.30
C GLY A 83 11.19 -15.86 12.65
N LEU A 84 11.66 -14.78 13.29
CA LEU A 84 12.33 -14.79 14.58
C LEU A 84 11.42 -14.44 15.76
N HIS A 85 10.25 -13.83 15.51
CA HIS A 85 9.36 -13.36 16.57
C HIS A 85 7.89 -13.67 16.24
N SER A 86 7.22 -14.31 17.19
CA SER A 86 5.79 -14.62 17.10
C SER A 86 4.93 -13.36 17.17
N LEU A 87 3.70 -13.47 16.65
CA LEU A 87 2.72 -12.39 16.71
C LEU A 87 2.32 -12.12 18.19
N THR A 88 2.43 -10.87 18.64
CA THR A 88 2.07 -10.46 20.00
C THR A 88 0.62 -10.00 20.08
N VAL A 89 0.04 -10.08 21.29
CA VAL A 89 -1.31 -9.54 21.55
C VAL A 89 -1.36 -8.04 21.27
N GLY A 90 -0.30 -7.28 21.61
CA GLY A 90 -0.20 -5.85 21.34
C GLY A 90 -0.25 -5.53 19.84
N ARG A 91 0.48 -6.28 19.01
CA ARG A 91 0.43 -6.13 17.55
C ARG A 91 -0.91 -6.54 16.94
N VAL A 92 -1.58 -7.55 17.49
CA VAL A 92 -2.95 -7.91 17.06
C VAL A 92 -3.91 -6.76 17.36
N ALA A 93 -3.89 -6.22 18.58
CA ALA A 93 -4.74 -5.09 18.97
C ALA A 93 -4.45 -3.83 18.12
N ALA A 94 -3.18 -3.52 17.89
CA ALA A 94 -2.79 -2.41 17.00
C ALA A 94 -3.25 -2.62 15.56
N THR A 95 -3.12 -3.85 15.05
CA THR A 95 -3.55 -4.22 13.71
C THR A 95 -5.06 -4.07 13.52
N THR A 96 -5.87 -4.61 14.42
CA THR A 96 -7.33 -4.55 14.30
C THR A 96 -7.83 -3.10 14.42
N ALA A 97 -7.29 -2.34 15.37
CA ALA A 97 -7.60 -0.92 15.52
C ALA A 97 -7.15 -0.10 14.29
N ALA A 98 -5.97 -0.37 13.75
CA ALA A 98 -5.47 0.32 12.56
C ALA A 98 -6.31 0.03 11.32
N VAL A 99 -6.73 -1.21 11.09
CA VAL A 99 -7.60 -1.53 9.96
C VAL A 99 -8.96 -0.84 10.10
N ALA A 100 -9.55 -0.83 11.31
CA ALA A 100 -10.80 -0.12 11.56
C ALA A 100 -10.65 1.40 11.32
N GLY A 101 -9.59 2.01 11.85
CA GLY A 101 -9.28 3.43 11.64
C GLY A 101 -9.01 3.75 10.17
N THR A 102 -8.32 2.85 9.47
CA THR A 102 -8.05 2.96 8.02
C THR A 102 -9.33 2.98 7.21
N LEU A 103 -10.28 2.09 7.50
CA LEU A 103 -11.58 2.06 6.82
C LEU A 103 -12.39 3.33 7.12
N LEU A 104 -12.40 3.78 8.38
CA LEU A 104 -13.07 5.01 8.78
C LEU A 104 -12.49 6.24 8.06
N LEU A 105 -11.16 6.43 8.10
CA LEU A 105 -10.49 7.53 7.43
C LEU A 105 -10.76 7.54 5.92
N GLN A 106 -10.71 6.37 5.28
CA GLN A 106 -11.00 6.26 3.85
C GLN A 106 -12.46 6.58 3.52
N ALA A 107 -13.41 6.16 4.37
CA ALA A 107 -14.81 6.50 4.20
C ALA A 107 -15.03 8.02 4.34
N LEU A 108 -14.42 8.64 5.35
CA LEU A 108 -14.51 10.09 5.58
C LEU A 108 -13.89 10.91 4.44
N LEU A 109 -12.80 10.45 3.84
CA LEU A 109 -12.09 11.14 2.76
C LEU A 109 -12.55 10.73 1.35
N GLY A 110 -13.54 9.82 1.24
CA GLY A 110 -14.00 9.28 -0.04
C GLY A 110 -12.91 8.54 -0.82
N ALA A 111 -11.91 8.00 -0.12
CA ALA A 111 -10.68 7.43 -0.70
C ALA A 111 -10.59 5.91 -0.50
N ILE A 112 -11.71 5.19 -0.62
CA ILE A 112 -11.76 3.73 -0.45
C ILE A 112 -10.83 3.04 -1.46
N ASN A 113 -9.85 2.32 -0.93
CA ASN A 113 -8.90 1.46 -1.63
C ASN A 113 -8.41 0.32 -0.70
N PRO A 114 -8.57 -0.96 -1.10
CA PRO A 114 -8.21 -2.11 -0.27
C PRO A 114 -6.71 -2.21 0.06
N ALA A 115 -5.82 -1.65 -0.76
CA ALA A 115 -4.39 -1.59 -0.46
C ALA A 115 -4.11 -0.75 0.81
N GLY A 116 -5.02 0.14 1.20
CA GLY A 116 -4.94 0.85 2.48
C GLY A 116 -4.96 -0.07 3.68
N GLY A 117 -5.85 -1.06 3.71
CA GLY A 117 -5.88 -2.05 4.79
C GLY A 117 -4.59 -2.89 4.86
N ALA A 118 -4.05 -3.28 3.70
CA ALA A 118 -2.76 -3.96 3.62
C ALA A 118 -1.61 -3.07 4.12
N THR A 119 -1.67 -1.76 3.84
CA THR A 119 -0.66 -0.79 4.31
C THR A 119 -0.70 -0.65 5.84
N ALA A 120 -1.89 -0.64 6.44
CA ALA A 120 -2.03 -0.66 7.90
C ALA A 120 -1.37 -1.90 8.51
N LEU A 121 -1.58 -3.09 7.91
CA LEU A 121 -0.94 -4.34 8.33
C LEU A 121 0.58 -4.29 8.23
N ILE A 122 1.14 -3.77 7.13
CA ILE A 122 2.59 -3.62 6.94
C ILE A 122 3.21 -2.84 8.10
N VAL A 123 2.55 -1.75 8.51
CA VAL A 123 3.01 -0.91 9.62
C VAL A 123 2.84 -1.63 10.96
N THR A 124 1.67 -2.18 11.27
CA THR A 124 1.39 -2.76 12.60
C THR A 124 2.05 -4.11 12.84
N LEU A 125 2.34 -4.87 11.79
CA LEU A 125 3.14 -6.09 11.87
C LEU A 125 4.65 -5.81 11.90
N GLY A 126 5.06 -4.58 11.60
CA GLY A 126 6.44 -4.12 11.70
C GLY A 126 7.31 -4.56 10.52
N SER A 127 6.70 -4.79 9.35
CA SER A 127 7.41 -4.92 8.07
C SER A 127 8.08 -3.60 7.66
N GLU A 128 7.50 -2.48 8.08
CA GLU A 128 8.12 -1.17 8.04
C GLU A 128 8.53 -0.68 9.42
N ALA A 129 9.63 0.07 9.47
CA ALA A 129 10.13 0.62 10.73
C ALA A 129 9.16 1.70 11.27
N ALA A 130 8.80 1.60 12.55
CA ALA A 130 8.03 2.61 13.29
C ALA A 130 8.89 3.87 13.55
N THR A 131 9.22 4.58 12.48
CA THR A 131 10.04 5.79 12.48
C THR A 131 9.54 6.75 11.40
N LEU A 132 9.88 8.05 11.52
CA LEU A 132 9.57 9.03 10.49
C LEU A 132 10.18 8.68 9.12
N ALA A 133 11.37 8.08 9.12
CA ALA A 133 12.01 7.60 7.89
C ALA A 133 11.22 6.45 7.26
N GLY A 134 10.76 5.47 8.05
CA GLY A 134 9.87 4.40 7.58
C GLY A 134 8.57 4.94 6.98
N ALA A 135 7.93 5.90 7.67
CA ALA A 135 6.73 6.56 7.17
C ALA A 135 6.97 7.30 5.85
N ALA A 136 8.08 8.03 5.73
CA ALA A 136 8.45 8.75 4.50
C ALA A 136 8.72 7.80 3.33
N ARG A 137 9.39 6.67 3.58
CA ARG A 137 9.64 5.63 2.55
C ARG A 137 8.36 4.98 2.07
N LEU A 138 7.48 4.62 2.99
CA LEU A 138 6.18 4.04 2.66
C LEU A 138 5.32 5.04 1.85
N ALA A 139 5.31 6.32 2.24
CA ALA A 139 4.63 7.36 1.48
C ALA A 139 5.25 7.53 0.08
N ALA A 140 6.57 7.57 -0.03
CA ALA A 140 7.27 7.66 -1.31
C ALA A 140 6.95 6.47 -2.23
N ALA A 141 6.96 5.25 -1.70
CA ALA A 141 6.59 4.03 -2.42
C ALA A 141 5.16 4.10 -2.97
N VAL A 142 4.20 4.49 -2.13
CA VAL A 142 2.79 4.65 -2.49
C VAL A 142 2.62 5.71 -3.58
N LEU A 143 3.26 6.87 -3.43
CA LEU A 143 3.16 7.97 -4.40
C LEU A 143 3.82 7.61 -5.73
N LEU A 144 4.99 6.98 -5.70
CA LEU A 144 5.70 6.50 -6.88
C LEU A 144 4.85 5.49 -7.65
N LEU A 145 4.32 4.47 -6.98
CA LEU A 145 3.42 3.51 -7.61
C LEU A 145 2.18 4.21 -8.18
N THR A 146 1.55 5.10 -7.41
CA THR A 146 0.34 5.80 -7.84
C THR A 146 0.59 6.58 -9.13
N ALA A 147 1.74 7.27 -9.23
CA ALA A 147 2.11 8.05 -10.40
C ALA A 147 2.34 7.16 -11.64
N LEU A 148 3.17 6.12 -11.51
CA LEU A 148 3.46 5.19 -12.62
C LEU A 148 2.20 4.41 -13.04
N GLY A 149 1.45 3.92 -12.05
CA GLY A 149 0.27 3.10 -12.25
C GLY A 149 -0.95 3.86 -12.73
N GLU A 150 -1.08 5.17 -12.49
CA GLU A 150 -2.11 5.98 -13.16
C GLU A 150 -1.86 6.08 -14.67
N GLY A 151 -0.60 6.12 -15.10
CA GLY A 151 -0.23 5.99 -16.51
C GLY A 151 -0.73 4.66 -17.11
N ALA A 152 -0.45 3.56 -16.41
CA ALA A 152 -0.92 2.23 -16.81
C ALA A 152 -2.46 2.13 -16.79
N ARG A 153 -3.13 2.72 -15.78
CA ARG A 153 -4.60 2.77 -15.69
C ARG A 153 -5.22 3.46 -16.88
N ARG A 154 -4.70 4.63 -17.27
CA ARG A 154 -5.20 5.38 -18.43
C ARG A 154 -5.06 4.58 -19.72
N LEU A 155 -3.92 3.90 -19.90
CA LEU A 155 -3.73 3.02 -21.04
C LEU A 155 -4.70 1.83 -21.00
N SER A 156 -4.90 1.20 -19.84
CA SER A 156 -5.91 0.14 -19.66
C SER A 156 -7.33 0.60 -20.00
N LEU A 157 -7.71 1.85 -19.69
CA LEU A 157 -9.01 2.41 -20.07
C LEU A 157 -9.15 2.57 -21.59
N MET A 158 -8.08 3.00 -22.27
CA MET A 158 -8.08 3.17 -23.74
C MET A 158 -8.17 1.84 -24.49
N LEU A 159 -7.71 0.76 -23.88
CA LEU A 159 -7.69 -0.58 -24.46
C LEU A 159 -9.01 -1.34 -24.25
N ARG A 160 -9.94 -0.80 -23.45
CA ARG A 160 -11.26 -1.39 -23.27
C ARG A 160 -12.18 -0.97 -24.43
N PRO A 161 -12.92 -1.92 -25.03
CA PRO A 161 -13.85 -1.65 -26.12
C PRO A 161 -15.08 -0.86 -25.66
#